data_AF-A0A0P1F0J8-F1
#
_entry.id   AF-A0A0P1F0J8-F1
#
_cell.length_a   1.000
_cell.length_b   1.000
_cell.length_c   1.000
_cell.angle_alpha   90.00
_cell.angle_beta   90.00
_cell.angle_gamma   90.00
#
_symmetry.space_group_name_H-M   'P 1'
#
loop_
_entity.id
_entity.type
_entity.pdbx_description
1 polymer ?
#
loop_
_entity_poly.entity_id
_entity_poly.type
_entity_poly.pdbx_seq_one_letter_code
_entity_poly.pdbx_strand_id
1 'polypeptide(L)'
;MTELLTAAQMRAIETAAIESGQVTGLELMERAGRGVVEAIFEEWPELAKTSGRAVVLCGPGNNGGDGFVVARLLKEWGWEVEVFLYGDADKLPADAQVNYDRWQELGDVVPLTEKDMRKGGFADLYVDALFGTGLKRGLDGELFKVVRHLSGMDGDDYTDRLVSIDAPSGLCLDSGRVLHQEPLSLWPREFLDGVPAEMRNKVATAGGARALHDRFAWLTVCFDSPKPGYFLAQGPDLCGKLAVKDIGISKQRCRFNGEPYDDAFTLGPKPFRGANRPAFLTLAEAPGRVTDERTWGGLPLYRLPKFKQQHKYSHGHAFILSGGPGKTGATRLAARGALRIGAGLVTLGVPPAAQTEVAAQVTAIMLQRVEGGDELSDVLDDERLNALCFGPGLGLERARDLVPVALAANRATVLDADALTAFADDPAALFDQLHDNCALTPHGGEFARLFPDISEKLRAVPTKGPAYSKVDATREAAKRAGCVVLFKGSDTVIAAPDGRCAINSAHYERSAPWLATAGSGDVLAGFITGLLARGFAPMQAAETAAWLHVECARHFGPGLIAEDLPEQLPAVFQSLAK
;
A
#
# COMPACT_ATOMS: atom_id res chain seq x y z
N MET A 1 2.57 13.34 -2.92
CA MET A 1 2.64 12.30 -1.87
C MET A 1 1.67 12.70 -0.80
N THR A 2 0.77 11.80 -0.44
CA THR A 2 -0.20 12.00 0.64
C THR A 2 0.37 11.37 1.89
N GLU A 3 0.32 12.09 3.02
CA GLU A 3 0.79 11.55 4.30
C GLU A 3 -0.19 10.50 4.83
N LEU A 4 0.34 9.33 5.19
CA LEU A 4 -0.42 8.27 5.84
C LEU A 4 -0.07 8.24 7.32
N LEU A 5 -1.09 8.34 8.16
CA LEU A 5 -0.92 8.34 9.61
C LEU A 5 -1.39 7.02 10.19
N THR A 6 -0.60 6.44 11.10
CA THR A 6 -1.05 5.29 11.90
C THR A 6 -2.20 5.68 12.81
N ALA A 7 -2.97 4.69 13.26
CA ALA A 7 -4.03 4.86 14.25
C ALA A 7 -3.51 5.51 15.55
N ALA A 8 -2.28 5.20 15.95
CA ALA A 8 -1.65 5.84 17.11
C ALA A 8 -1.33 7.31 16.88
N GLN A 9 -0.79 7.67 15.71
CA GLN A 9 -0.49 9.06 15.36
C GLN A 9 -1.77 9.90 15.26
N MET A 10 -2.83 9.37 14.63
CA MET A 10 -4.12 10.07 14.53
C MET A 10 -4.71 10.39 15.92
N ARG A 11 -4.75 9.39 16.82
CA ARG A 11 -5.21 9.62 18.20
C ARG A 11 -4.37 10.67 18.93
N ALA A 12 -3.05 10.68 18.72
CA ALA A 12 -2.18 11.66 19.35
C ALA A 12 -2.45 13.09 18.84
N ILE A 13 -2.72 13.25 17.54
CA ILE A 13 -3.09 14.54 16.94
C ILE A 13 -4.44 15.02 17.47
N GLU A 14 -5.44 14.15 17.52
CA GLU A 14 -6.76 14.47 18.09
C GLU A 14 -6.64 14.88 19.57
N THR A 15 -5.88 14.12 20.36
CA THR A 15 -5.64 14.43 21.78
C THR A 15 -4.98 15.80 21.94
N ALA A 16 -3.92 16.08 21.18
CA ALA A 16 -3.23 17.37 21.22
C ALA A 16 -4.13 18.54 20.80
N ALA A 17 -5.00 18.33 19.80
CA ALA A 17 -5.99 19.32 19.38
C ALA A 17 -7.00 19.61 20.49
N ILE A 18 -7.49 18.60 21.20
CA ILE A 18 -8.41 18.75 22.33
C ILE A 18 -7.73 19.45 23.52
N GLU A 19 -6.53 19.00 23.90
CA GLU A 19 -5.75 19.57 25.01
C GLU A 19 -5.35 21.03 24.78
N SER A 20 -5.20 21.44 23.51
CA SER A 20 -4.94 22.84 23.14
C SER A 20 -6.13 23.78 23.38
N GLY A 21 -7.33 23.24 23.63
CA GLY A 21 -8.58 23.99 23.78
C GLY A 21 -9.12 24.59 22.47
N GLN A 22 -8.53 24.25 21.32
CA GLN A 22 -8.97 24.76 20.01
C GLN A 22 -10.24 24.07 19.50
N VAL A 23 -10.47 22.83 19.92
CA VAL A 23 -11.64 22.01 19.60
C VAL A 23 -11.95 21.11 20.81
N THR A 24 -13.20 20.73 20.96
CA THR A 24 -13.63 19.72 21.94
C THR A 24 -13.83 18.35 21.27
N GLY A 25 -13.77 17.27 22.03
CA GLY A 25 -14.06 15.93 21.52
C GLY A 25 -15.47 15.84 20.92
N LEU A 26 -16.46 16.43 21.59
CA LEU A 26 -17.83 16.55 21.10
C LEU A 26 -17.94 17.30 19.75
N GLU A 27 -17.19 18.39 19.55
CA GLU A 27 -17.18 19.11 18.26
C GLU A 27 -16.54 18.28 17.15
N LEU A 28 -15.49 17.51 17.45
CA LEU A 28 -14.87 16.61 16.46
C LEU A 28 -15.84 15.49 16.07
N MET A 29 -16.49 14.86 17.05
CA MET A 29 -17.50 13.81 16.84
C MET A 29 -18.70 14.32 16.02
N GLU A 30 -19.19 15.53 16.30
CA GLU A 30 -20.27 16.15 15.53
C GLU A 30 -19.86 16.41 14.07
N ARG A 31 -18.62 16.86 13.83
CA ARG A 31 -18.08 17.06 12.47
C ARG A 31 -17.87 15.73 11.75
N ALA A 32 -17.38 14.71 12.44
CA ALA A 32 -17.19 13.37 11.92
C ALA A 32 -18.54 12.78 11.46
N GLY A 33 -19.55 12.74 12.33
CA GLY A 33 -20.88 12.23 12.00
C GLY A 33 -21.55 13.02 10.86
N ARG A 34 -21.45 14.36 10.85
CA ARG A 34 -21.94 15.16 9.71
C ARG A 34 -21.20 14.82 8.42
N GLY A 35 -19.88 14.69 8.47
CA GLY A 35 -19.07 14.30 7.31
C GLY A 35 -19.44 12.92 6.75
N VAL A 36 -19.84 11.98 7.61
CA VAL A 36 -20.37 10.66 7.19
C VAL A 36 -21.69 10.82 6.44
N VAL A 37 -22.67 11.57 6.99
CA VAL A 37 -23.96 11.80 6.31
C VAL A 37 -23.78 12.52 4.97
N GLU A 38 -22.89 13.52 4.91
CA GLU A 38 -22.51 14.18 3.66
C GLU A 38 -21.92 13.20 2.65
N ALA A 39 -20.99 12.32 3.07
CA ALA A 39 -20.41 11.32 2.18
C ALA A 39 -21.45 10.31 1.66
N ILE A 40 -22.41 9.91 2.50
CA ILE A 40 -23.52 9.03 2.12
C ILE A 40 -24.35 9.67 1.01
N PHE A 41 -24.72 10.94 1.17
CA PHE A 41 -25.53 11.66 0.19
C PHE A 41 -24.74 12.07 -1.07
N GLU A 42 -23.42 12.23 -0.98
CA GLU A 42 -22.55 12.40 -2.15
C GLU A 42 -22.44 11.11 -2.98
N GLU A 43 -22.32 9.95 -2.31
CA GLU A 43 -22.25 8.65 -2.98
C GLU A 43 -23.60 8.23 -3.57
N TRP A 44 -24.69 8.47 -2.83
CA TRP A 44 -26.05 8.16 -3.24
C TRP A 44 -26.97 9.39 -3.17
N PRO A 45 -26.90 10.30 -4.17
CA PRO A 45 -27.68 11.54 -4.18
C PRO A 45 -29.20 11.34 -4.18
N GLU A 46 -29.69 10.17 -4.55
CA GLU A 46 -31.10 9.80 -4.44
C GLU A 46 -31.56 9.68 -2.99
N LEU A 47 -30.69 9.25 -2.07
CA LEU A 47 -31.00 9.12 -0.64
C LEU A 47 -31.24 10.48 0.03
N ALA A 48 -30.65 11.55 -0.49
CA ALA A 48 -30.86 12.90 0.02
C ALA A 48 -32.25 13.47 -0.33
N LYS A 49 -32.95 12.88 -1.33
CA LYS A 49 -34.21 13.40 -1.88
C LYS A 49 -35.44 12.74 -1.27
N THR A 50 -35.27 11.66 -0.54
CA THR A 50 -36.36 10.86 0.04
C THR A 50 -36.05 10.54 1.50
N SER A 51 -37.04 10.03 2.23
CA SER A 51 -36.81 9.28 3.47
C SER A 51 -36.64 7.79 3.14
N GLY A 52 -35.93 7.08 4.01
CA GLY A 52 -35.74 5.63 3.93
C GLY A 52 -35.56 5.05 5.34
N ARG A 53 -35.26 3.75 5.40
CA ARG A 53 -34.90 3.06 6.65
C ARG A 53 -33.38 2.88 6.74
N ALA A 54 -32.79 3.25 7.86
CA ALA A 54 -31.39 3.02 8.18
C ALA A 54 -31.22 2.18 9.45
N VAL A 55 -30.19 1.32 9.45
CA VAL A 55 -29.72 0.59 10.63
C VAL A 55 -28.33 1.07 10.98
N VAL A 56 -28.12 1.49 12.23
CA VAL A 56 -26.83 1.99 12.71
C VAL A 56 -26.32 1.12 13.86
N LEU A 57 -25.10 0.60 13.72
CA LEU A 57 -24.48 -0.32 14.66
C LEU A 57 -23.39 0.41 15.45
N CYS A 58 -23.69 0.83 16.66
CA CYS A 58 -22.78 1.59 17.52
C CYS A 58 -21.95 0.67 18.41
N GLY A 59 -20.64 0.92 18.45
CA GLY A 59 -19.73 0.25 19.38
C GLY A 59 -19.59 0.97 20.73
N PRO A 60 -18.76 0.42 21.64
CA PRO A 60 -18.62 0.91 23.00
C PRO A 60 -17.64 2.09 23.14
N GLY A 61 -17.14 2.64 22.03
CA GLY A 61 -16.11 3.68 22.01
C GLY A 61 -16.54 4.91 21.20
N ASN A 62 -15.59 5.81 20.93
CA ASN A 62 -15.86 7.05 20.19
C ASN A 62 -16.44 6.81 18.78
N ASN A 63 -16.06 5.72 18.11
CA ASN A 63 -16.65 5.35 16.81
C ASN A 63 -18.16 5.11 16.93
N GLY A 64 -18.63 4.50 18.03
CA GLY A 64 -20.06 4.37 18.31
C GLY A 64 -20.72 5.72 18.60
N GLY A 65 -19.99 6.63 19.24
CA GLY A 65 -20.37 8.04 19.37
C GLY A 65 -20.66 8.71 18.02
N ASP A 66 -19.76 8.54 17.04
CA ASP A 66 -19.97 9.02 15.66
C ASP A 66 -21.23 8.38 15.04
N GLY A 67 -21.45 7.09 15.30
CA GLY A 67 -22.67 6.37 14.92
C GLY A 67 -23.95 7.00 15.47
N PHE A 68 -23.98 7.37 16.76
CA PHE A 68 -25.13 8.07 17.35
C PHE A 68 -25.38 9.44 16.71
N VAL A 69 -24.31 10.18 16.35
CA VAL A 69 -24.45 11.43 15.59
C VAL A 69 -25.08 11.16 14.22
N VAL A 70 -24.60 10.17 13.48
CA VAL A 70 -25.16 9.80 12.17
C VAL A 70 -26.64 9.42 12.29
N ALA A 71 -26.99 8.58 13.28
CA ALA A 71 -28.36 8.15 13.53
C ALA A 71 -29.29 9.35 13.78
N ARG A 72 -28.86 10.28 14.65
CA ARG A 72 -29.60 11.51 14.95
C ARG A 72 -29.78 12.37 13.69
N LEU A 73 -28.73 12.61 12.93
CA LEU A 73 -28.79 13.45 11.73
C LEU A 73 -29.69 12.85 10.64
N LEU A 74 -29.67 11.53 10.43
CA LEU A 74 -30.58 10.84 9.51
C LEU A 74 -32.04 10.94 9.99
N LYS A 75 -32.28 10.78 11.31
CA LYS A 75 -33.61 10.92 11.91
C LYS A 75 -34.15 12.33 11.75
N GLU A 76 -33.32 13.35 11.98
CA GLU A 76 -33.65 14.77 11.75
C GLU A 76 -33.92 15.06 10.27
N TRP A 77 -33.27 14.33 9.35
CA TRP A 77 -33.57 14.37 7.92
C TRP A 77 -34.90 13.71 7.54
N GLY A 78 -35.53 12.97 8.47
CA GLY A 78 -36.83 12.32 8.28
C GLY A 78 -36.75 10.82 8.00
N TRP A 79 -35.61 10.18 8.22
CA TRP A 79 -35.46 8.73 8.05
C TRP A 79 -36.03 7.95 9.24
N GLU A 80 -36.48 6.73 8.97
CA GLU A 80 -36.67 5.73 10.03
C GLU A 80 -35.31 5.14 10.38
N VAL A 81 -34.89 5.24 11.63
CA VAL A 81 -33.54 4.83 12.05
C VAL A 81 -33.66 3.88 13.24
N GLU A 82 -33.05 2.71 13.11
CA GLU A 82 -32.90 1.71 14.16
C GLU A 82 -31.44 1.69 14.62
N VAL A 83 -31.21 1.80 15.93
CA VAL A 83 -29.87 1.86 16.50
C VAL A 83 -29.63 0.66 17.40
N PHE A 84 -28.53 -0.03 17.14
CA PHE A 84 -28.03 -1.10 17.99
C PHE A 84 -26.76 -0.67 18.72
N LEU A 85 -26.61 -1.08 19.99
CA LEU A 85 -25.40 -0.85 20.77
C LEU A 85 -24.74 -2.18 21.13
N TYR A 86 -23.47 -2.33 20.76
CA TYR A 86 -22.59 -3.37 21.29
C TYR A 86 -21.83 -2.84 22.51
N GLY A 87 -22.03 -3.49 23.65
CA GLY A 87 -21.37 -3.15 24.91
C GLY A 87 -22.36 -2.63 25.94
N ASP A 88 -21.83 -1.86 26.89
CA ASP A 88 -22.55 -1.37 28.05
C ASP A 88 -22.64 0.15 27.96
N ALA A 89 -23.87 0.69 27.93
CA ALA A 89 -24.12 2.12 27.78
C ALA A 89 -23.43 2.91 28.90
N ASP A 90 -23.44 2.39 30.14
CA ASP A 90 -22.84 3.04 31.31
C ASP A 90 -21.30 3.17 31.23
N LYS A 91 -20.68 2.54 30.22
CA LYS A 91 -19.22 2.55 30.00
C LYS A 91 -18.80 3.31 28.75
N LEU A 92 -19.73 4.01 28.09
CA LEU A 92 -19.41 4.84 26.94
C LEU A 92 -18.45 5.97 27.35
N PRO A 93 -17.48 6.33 26.49
CA PRO A 93 -16.69 7.55 26.68
C PRO A 93 -17.59 8.79 26.79
N ALA A 94 -17.14 9.83 27.49
CA ALA A 94 -17.96 11.01 27.79
C ALA A 94 -18.62 11.63 26.54
N ASP A 95 -17.89 11.82 25.44
CA ASP A 95 -18.44 12.38 24.20
C ASP A 95 -19.45 11.43 23.53
N ALA A 96 -19.20 10.12 23.59
CA ALA A 96 -20.12 9.11 23.05
C ALA A 96 -21.40 8.99 23.90
N GLN A 97 -21.29 9.09 25.23
CA GLN A 97 -22.41 9.10 26.16
C GLN A 97 -23.35 10.28 25.86
N VAL A 98 -22.80 11.48 25.64
CA VAL A 98 -23.61 12.66 25.30
C VAL A 98 -24.44 12.42 24.02
N ASN A 99 -23.87 11.77 23.00
CA ASN A 99 -24.61 11.47 21.78
C ASN A 99 -25.56 10.29 21.91
N TYR A 100 -25.26 9.31 22.77
CA TYR A 100 -26.21 8.28 23.18
C TYR A 100 -27.44 8.89 23.85
N ASP A 101 -27.26 9.78 24.84
CA ASP A 101 -28.34 10.44 25.56
C ASP A 101 -29.21 11.27 24.60
N ARG A 102 -28.59 12.03 23.69
CA ARG A 102 -29.29 12.78 22.63
C ARG A 102 -30.10 11.87 21.71
N TRP A 103 -29.61 10.68 21.41
CA TRP A 103 -30.36 9.71 20.61
C TRP A 103 -31.56 9.15 21.39
N GLN A 104 -31.43 8.88 22.68
CA GLN A 104 -32.54 8.37 23.52
C GLN A 104 -33.73 9.33 23.61
N GLU A 105 -33.53 10.63 23.37
CA GLU A 105 -34.62 11.60 23.25
C GLU A 105 -35.44 11.44 21.95
N LEU A 106 -34.90 10.74 20.94
CA LEU A 106 -35.46 10.59 19.60
C LEU A 106 -35.89 9.15 19.25
N GLY A 107 -35.29 8.14 19.90
CA GLY A 107 -35.56 6.74 19.62
C GLY A 107 -34.90 5.78 20.61
N ASP A 108 -35.30 4.52 20.56
CA ASP A 108 -34.76 3.47 21.42
C ASP A 108 -33.37 3.00 20.95
N VAL A 109 -32.62 2.38 21.86
CA VAL A 109 -31.37 1.66 21.56
C VAL A 109 -31.54 0.19 21.89
N VAL A 110 -31.31 -0.67 20.91
CA VAL A 110 -31.45 -2.12 21.06
C VAL A 110 -30.06 -2.74 21.35
N PRO A 111 -29.94 -3.72 22.25
CA PRO A 111 -28.70 -4.48 22.39
C PRO A 111 -28.32 -5.17 21.08
N LEU A 112 -27.05 -5.06 20.67
CA LEU A 112 -26.59 -5.71 19.44
C LEU A 112 -26.37 -7.20 19.65
N THR A 113 -27.28 -8.01 19.12
CA THR A 113 -27.10 -9.46 18.94
C THR A 113 -27.42 -9.83 17.50
N GLU A 114 -26.84 -10.93 16.99
CA GLU A 114 -27.17 -11.42 15.64
C GLU A 114 -28.68 -11.69 15.52
N LYS A 115 -29.28 -12.25 16.57
CA LYS A 115 -30.70 -12.55 16.62
C LYS A 115 -31.57 -11.30 16.52
N ASP A 116 -31.23 -10.23 17.23
CA ASP A 116 -32.04 -9.01 17.24
C ASP A 116 -31.90 -8.25 15.92
N MET A 117 -30.69 -8.20 15.35
CA MET A 117 -30.48 -7.64 14.02
C MET A 117 -31.28 -8.40 12.95
N ARG A 118 -31.32 -9.74 13.01
CA ARG A 118 -32.13 -10.59 12.09
C ARG A 118 -33.64 -10.42 12.22
N LYS A 119 -34.14 -9.84 13.32
CA LYS A 119 -35.58 -9.51 13.43
C LYS A 119 -35.95 -8.29 12.61
N GLY A 120 -34.97 -7.40 12.35
CA GLY A 120 -35.14 -6.26 11.48
C GLY A 120 -35.45 -6.71 10.05
N GLY A 121 -36.33 -5.98 9.36
CA GLY A 121 -36.53 -6.15 7.93
C GLY A 121 -35.34 -5.58 7.13
N PHE A 122 -35.49 -5.54 5.80
CA PHE A 122 -34.54 -4.86 4.92
C PHE A 122 -34.44 -3.36 5.26
N ALA A 123 -33.22 -2.80 5.24
CA ALA A 123 -32.96 -1.37 5.37
C ALA A 123 -32.30 -0.85 4.09
N ASP A 124 -32.59 0.41 3.76
CA ASP A 124 -32.01 1.08 2.59
C ASP A 124 -30.53 1.41 2.80
N LEU A 125 -30.09 1.51 4.06
CA LEU A 125 -28.75 1.89 4.47
C LEU A 125 -28.35 1.17 5.76
N TYR A 126 -27.14 0.62 5.80
CA TYR A 126 -26.52 0.09 7.01
C TYR A 126 -25.26 0.88 7.34
N VAL A 127 -25.06 1.20 8.62
CA VAL A 127 -23.90 1.95 9.10
C VAL A 127 -23.17 1.14 10.17
N ASP A 128 -21.95 0.73 9.86
CA ASP A 128 -21.01 0.13 10.78
C ASP A 128 -20.23 1.22 11.52
N ALA A 129 -20.56 1.39 12.80
CA ALA A 129 -19.90 2.28 13.73
C ALA A 129 -19.35 1.51 14.95
N LEU A 130 -19.02 0.22 14.78
CA LEU A 130 -18.60 -0.62 15.91
C LEU A 130 -17.15 -0.32 16.33
N PHE A 131 -16.20 -0.41 15.39
CA PHE A 131 -14.78 -0.24 15.70
C PHE A 131 -14.01 0.50 14.60
N GLY A 132 -13.41 1.65 14.96
CA GLY A 132 -12.42 2.36 14.14
C GLY A 132 -10.98 2.12 14.61
N THR A 133 -10.16 3.19 14.62
CA THR A 133 -8.75 3.18 15.09
C THR A 133 -8.51 2.52 16.46
N GLY A 134 -9.53 2.46 17.33
CA GLY A 134 -9.47 1.87 18.66
C GLY A 134 -9.37 0.34 18.72
N LEU A 135 -9.56 -0.38 17.61
CA LEU A 135 -9.56 -1.84 17.60
C LEU A 135 -8.19 -2.42 18.01
N LYS A 136 -8.17 -3.19 19.10
CA LYS A 136 -6.95 -3.83 19.64
C LYS A 136 -6.99 -5.36 19.65
N ARG A 137 -8.19 -5.95 19.62
CA ARG A 137 -8.38 -7.39 19.70
C ARG A 137 -9.22 -7.82 18.50
N GLY A 138 -8.94 -9.02 18.01
CA GLY A 138 -9.73 -9.61 16.95
C GLY A 138 -11.17 -9.84 17.39
N LEU A 139 -12.08 -9.74 16.42
CA LEU A 139 -13.49 -10.01 16.64
C LEU A 139 -13.68 -11.46 17.10
N ASP A 140 -14.61 -11.66 18.02
CA ASP A 140 -15.01 -12.96 18.56
C ASP A 140 -16.52 -12.97 18.85
N GLY A 141 -17.05 -14.17 19.15
CA GLY A 141 -18.41 -14.36 19.65
C GLY A 141 -19.48 -13.70 18.79
N GLU A 142 -20.38 -12.96 19.45
CA GLU A 142 -21.53 -12.30 18.80
C GLU A 142 -21.12 -11.25 17.77
N LEU A 143 -20.05 -10.49 18.01
CA LEU A 143 -19.57 -9.49 17.05
C LEU A 143 -19.15 -10.12 15.74
N PHE A 144 -18.41 -11.22 15.82
CA PHE A 144 -17.97 -11.92 14.62
C PHE A 144 -19.17 -12.40 13.79
N LYS A 145 -20.22 -12.92 14.43
CA LYS A 145 -21.46 -13.33 13.75
C LYS A 145 -22.18 -12.15 13.11
N VAL A 146 -22.30 -11.03 13.83
CA VAL A 146 -22.92 -9.78 13.32
C VAL A 146 -22.18 -9.27 12.08
N VAL A 147 -20.86 -9.17 12.18
CA VAL A 147 -19.97 -8.74 11.09
C VAL A 147 -20.09 -9.68 9.88
N ARG A 148 -20.07 -11.00 10.10
CA ARG A 148 -20.27 -11.99 9.04
C ARG A 148 -21.63 -11.85 8.35
N HIS A 149 -22.66 -11.55 9.13
CA HIS A 149 -24.01 -11.35 8.64
C HIS A 149 -24.12 -10.09 7.76
N LEU A 150 -23.51 -8.98 8.18
CA LEU A 150 -23.48 -7.73 7.39
C LEU A 150 -22.79 -7.89 6.04
N SER A 151 -21.77 -8.74 5.95
CA SER A 151 -21.04 -9.01 4.70
C SER A 151 -21.80 -9.90 3.70
N GLY A 152 -23.08 -10.23 3.94
CA GLY A 152 -23.91 -11.01 2.99
C GLY A 152 -23.50 -12.48 2.83
N MET A 153 -22.54 -12.96 3.62
CA MET A 153 -21.95 -14.30 3.51
C MET A 153 -22.92 -15.46 3.75
N ASP A 154 -23.97 -15.22 4.52
CA ASP A 154 -24.95 -16.24 4.89
C ASP A 154 -26.17 -16.26 3.93
N GLY A 155 -26.06 -15.60 2.77
CA GLY A 155 -27.13 -15.50 1.78
C GLY A 155 -28.25 -14.55 2.22
N ASP A 156 -27.96 -13.69 3.19
CA ASP A 156 -28.85 -12.63 3.65
C ASP A 156 -28.72 -11.46 2.65
N ASP A 157 -29.80 -11.16 1.91
CA ASP A 157 -29.88 -10.10 0.89
C ASP A 157 -29.84 -8.71 1.55
N TYR A 158 -28.64 -8.26 1.90
CA TYR A 158 -28.36 -6.89 2.32
C TYR A 158 -28.29 -5.96 1.11
N THR A 159 -28.58 -4.68 1.34
CA THR A 159 -28.37 -3.62 0.35
C THR A 159 -26.88 -3.45 0.05
N ASP A 160 -26.52 -3.05 -1.17
CA ASP A 160 -25.17 -2.63 -1.55
C ASP A 160 -24.74 -1.29 -0.88
N ARG A 161 -25.45 -0.85 0.17
CA ARG A 161 -25.28 0.44 0.87
C ARG A 161 -24.89 0.22 2.33
N LEU A 162 -23.79 -0.50 2.54
CA LEU A 162 -23.15 -0.66 3.83
C LEU A 162 -21.99 0.34 3.96
N VAL A 163 -22.05 1.19 4.99
CA VAL A 163 -21.11 2.29 5.22
C VAL A 163 -20.35 2.04 6.51
N SER A 164 -19.02 2.07 6.47
CA SER A 164 -18.19 1.99 7.67
C SER A 164 -17.67 3.36 8.09
N ILE A 165 -17.85 3.69 9.36
CA ILE A 165 -17.28 4.88 10.00
C ILE A 165 -15.86 4.54 10.47
N ASP A 166 -14.89 5.31 9.96
CA ASP A 166 -13.44 5.17 10.14
C ASP A 166 -12.86 3.86 9.59
N ALA A 167 -13.38 2.69 9.96
CA ALA A 167 -12.92 1.40 9.44
C ALA A 167 -14.04 0.38 9.33
N PRO A 168 -13.99 -0.51 8.32
CA PRO A 168 -14.61 -1.83 8.43
C PRO A 168 -14.26 -2.49 9.77
N SER A 169 -15.27 -2.74 10.60
CA SER A 169 -15.07 -3.32 11.92
C SER A 169 -14.39 -4.69 11.83
N GLY A 170 -13.23 -4.79 12.48
CA GLY A 170 -12.32 -5.94 12.39
C GLY A 170 -11.02 -5.63 11.65
N LEU A 171 -10.98 -4.61 10.80
CA LEU A 171 -9.79 -4.21 10.06
C LEU A 171 -8.77 -3.50 10.96
N CYS A 172 -7.53 -3.98 10.97
CA CYS A 172 -6.42 -3.25 11.56
C CYS A 172 -5.94 -2.14 10.62
N LEU A 173 -6.28 -0.88 10.94
CA LEU A 173 -5.93 0.30 10.13
C LEU A 173 -4.43 0.57 9.95
N ASP A 174 -3.54 -0.09 10.70
CA ASP A 174 -2.09 0.07 10.50
C ASP A 174 -1.51 -0.98 9.54
N SER A 175 -2.20 -2.11 9.35
CA SER A 175 -1.68 -3.25 8.58
C SER A 175 -2.53 -3.65 7.39
N GLY A 176 -3.82 -3.26 7.38
CA GLY A 176 -4.80 -3.69 6.40
C GLY A 176 -5.22 -5.15 6.56
N ARG A 177 -4.91 -5.77 7.70
CA ARG A 177 -5.26 -7.16 8.01
C ARG A 177 -6.43 -7.22 8.99
N VAL A 178 -7.35 -8.14 8.80
CA VAL A 178 -8.45 -8.36 9.74
C VAL A 178 -7.95 -9.07 10.99
N LEU A 179 -8.24 -8.48 12.15
CA LEU A 179 -7.97 -9.09 13.44
C LEU A 179 -9.07 -10.10 13.78
N HIS A 180 -8.70 -11.36 14.03
CA HIS A 180 -9.65 -12.39 14.47
C HIS A 180 -9.01 -13.36 15.46
N GLN A 181 -9.79 -13.90 16.39
CA GLN A 181 -9.29 -14.80 17.45
C GLN A 181 -9.50 -16.29 17.14
N GLU A 182 -10.45 -16.66 16.28
CA GLU A 182 -10.74 -18.07 16.03
C GLU A 182 -9.80 -18.69 14.97
N PRO A 183 -9.25 -19.89 15.23
CA PRO A 183 -8.60 -20.70 14.21
C PRO A 183 -9.61 -21.08 13.13
N LEU A 184 -9.25 -20.84 11.87
CA LEU A 184 -10.05 -21.08 10.66
C LEU A 184 -10.51 -22.54 10.48
N SER A 185 -10.06 -23.46 11.34
CA SER A 185 -10.31 -24.91 11.30
C SER A 185 -11.44 -25.40 12.21
N LEU A 186 -12.04 -24.55 13.05
CA LEU A 186 -13.08 -24.94 14.03
C LEU A 186 -14.50 -24.62 13.53
N TRP A 187 -14.85 -25.06 12.32
CA TRP A 187 -16.20 -24.85 11.78
C TRP A 187 -16.87 -26.22 11.53
N PRO A 188 -18.14 -26.44 11.94
CA PRO A 188 -18.73 -27.78 11.99
C PRO A 188 -18.94 -28.34 10.57
N ARG A 189 -18.34 -29.51 10.31
CA ARG A 189 -18.57 -30.33 9.11
C ARG A 189 -20.04 -30.76 8.92
N GLU A 190 -20.89 -30.56 9.92
CA GLU A 190 -22.28 -31.03 9.94
C GLU A 190 -23.22 -30.21 9.05
N PHE A 191 -22.78 -29.07 8.51
CA PHE A 191 -23.57 -28.25 7.57
C PHE A 191 -23.40 -28.64 6.09
N LEU A 192 -22.51 -29.60 5.76
CA LEU A 192 -22.12 -29.93 4.38
C LEU A 192 -22.77 -31.21 3.80
N ASP A 193 -23.58 -31.92 4.57
CA ASP A 193 -24.21 -33.18 4.12
C ASP A 193 -25.43 -33.02 3.20
N GLY A 194 -25.82 -31.79 2.86
CA GLY A 194 -26.88 -31.51 1.87
C GLY A 194 -26.42 -30.85 0.57
N VAL A 195 -25.15 -30.45 0.45
CA VAL A 195 -24.67 -29.59 -0.65
C VAL A 195 -24.02 -30.44 -1.76
N PRO A 196 -24.43 -30.30 -3.05
CA PRO A 196 -23.85 -31.03 -4.17
C PRO A 196 -22.32 -30.88 -4.24
N ALA A 197 -21.62 -31.96 -4.63
CA ALA A 197 -20.15 -32.03 -4.64
C ALA A 197 -19.46 -30.91 -5.44
N GLU A 198 -20.16 -30.34 -6.42
CA GLU A 198 -19.70 -29.26 -7.28
C GLU A 198 -19.61 -27.91 -6.53
N MET A 199 -20.47 -27.68 -5.53
CA MET A 199 -20.40 -26.50 -4.63
C MET A 199 -19.43 -26.71 -3.46
N ARG A 200 -19.15 -27.97 -3.08
CA ARG A 200 -18.21 -28.27 -1.99
C ARG A 200 -16.81 -27.72 -2.26
N ASN A 201 -16.38 -27.63 -3.52
CA ASN A 201 -15.07 -27.04 -3.87
C ASN A 201 -15.02 -25.51 -3.77
N LYS A 202 -16.17 -24.82 -3.81
CA LYS A 202 -16.26 -23.36 -3.57
C LYS A 202 -16.32 -23.02 -2.08
N VAL A 203 -16.95 -23.88 -1.27
CA VAL A 203 -17.13 -23.65 0.18
C VAL A 203 -15.96 -24.21 1.01
N ALA A 204 -15.36 -25.34 0.63
CA ALA A 204 -14.32 -26.01 1.43
C ALA A 204 -12.90 -25.43 1.28
N THR A 205 -12.66 -24.53 0.32
CA THR A 205 -11.36 -23.84 0.16
C THR A 205 -11.36 -22.41 0.73
N ALA A 206 -12.44 -22.01 1.42
CA ALA A 206 -12.74 -20.62 1.78
C ALA A 206 -12.75 -20.34 3.30
N GLY A 207 -11.86 -20.97 4.07
CA GLY A 207 -11.78 -20.79 5.53
C GLY A 207 -11.42 -19.36 5.96
N GLY A 208 -12.43 -18.61 6.40
CA GLY A 208 -12.48 -17.48 7.35
C GLY A 208 -11.71 -16.17 7.09
N ALA A 209 -10.61 -16.13 6.33
CA ALA A 209 -10.08 -14.86 5.81
C ALA A 209 -10.81 -14.45 4.51
N ARG A 210 -11.18 -15.46 3.70
CA ARG A 210 -12.01 -15.27 2.50
C ARG A 210 -13.45 -14.87 2.84
N ALA A 211 -13.88 -15.23 4.05
CA ALA A 211 -15.18 -14.89 4.60
C ALA A 211 -15.39 -13.37 4.68
N LEU A 212 -14.43 -12.65 5.22
CA LEU A 212 -14.49 -11.19 5.30
C LEU A 212 -14.21 -10.51 3.95
N HIS A 213 -13.52 -11.18 3.02
CA HIS A 213 -13.09 -10.63 1.72
C HIS A 213 -14.22 -10.36 0.72
N ASP A 214 -15.43 -10.89 0.95
CA ASP A 214 -16.61 -10.49 0.19
C ASP A 214 -17.05 -9.12 0.74
N ARG A 215 -16.83 -8.05 -0.05
CA ARG A 215 -17.03 -6.61 0.24
C ARG A 215 -17.71 -6.31 1.58
N PHE A 216 -16.91 -5.90 2.56
CA PHE A 216 -17.42 -5.57 3.89
C PHE A 216 -18.10 -4.21 3.97
N ALA A 217 -17.56 -3.20 3.29
CA ALA A 217 -18.19 -1.90 3.13
C ALA A 217 -18.28 -1.55 1.65
N TRP A 218 -19.34 -0.85 1.27
CA TRP A 218 -19.42 -0.16 -0.01
C TRP A 218 -18.72 1.19 0.04
N LEU A 219 -18.83 1.87 1.18
CA LEU A 219 -18.21 3.16 1.44
C LEU A 219 -17.57 3.15 2.84
N THR A 220 -16.30 3.52 2.92
CA THR A 220 -15.62 3.81 4.19
C THR A 220 -15.35 5.29 4.27
N VAL A 221 -15.81 5.93 5.34
CA VAL A 221 -15.55 7.36 5.60
C VAL A 221 -14.54 7.47 6.72
N CYS A 222 -13.32 7.91 6.40
CA CYS A 222 -12.28 8.15 7.38
C CYS A 222 -12.03 9.65 7.57
N PHE A 223 -11.41 9.99 8.70
CA PHE A 223 -11.24 11.39 9.09
C PHE A 223 -9.78 11.85 8.98
N ASP A 224 -9.60 13.06 8.42
CA ASP A 224 -8.39 13.88 8.38
C ASP A 224 -7.18 13.32 7.58
N SER A 225 -6.73 12.08 7.81
CA SER A 225 -5.76 11.38 6.94
C SER A 225 -6.16 9.92 6.80
N PRO A 226 -5.93 9.35 5.61
CA PRO A 226 -6.07 7.92 5.43
C PRO A 226 -4.92 7.18 6.17
N LYS A 227 -5.26 6.03 6.74
CA LYS A 227 -4.35 5.15 7.46
C LYS A 227 -3.73 4.12 6.48
N PRO A 228 -2.57 3.53 6.80
CA PRO A 228 -1.89 2.59 5.89
C PRO A 228 -2.75 1.39 5.52
N GLY A 229 -3.53 0.90 6.47
CA GLY A 229 -4.36 -0.28 6.33
C GLY A 229 -5.48 -0.15 5.31
N TYR A 230 -5.82 1.05 4.84
CA TYR A 230 -6.71 1.19 3.67
C TYR A 230 -6.05 0.76 2.37
N PHE A 231 -4.72 0.81 2.28
CA PHE A 231 -3.97 0.59 1.04
C PHE A 231 -3.19 -0.72 1.01
N LEU A 232 -3.22 -1.48 2.11
CA LEU A 232 -2.43 -2.69 2.33
C LEU A 232 -3.32 -3.91 2.49
N ALA A 233 -2.80 -5.08 2.10
CA ALA A 233 -3.42 -6.38 2.36
C ALA A 233 -4.92 -6.43 1.96
N GLN A 234 -5.81 -6.71 2.92
CA GLN A 234 -7.26 -6.83 2.68
C GLN A 234 -7.98 -5.49 2.65
N GLY A 235 -7.36 -4.43 3.17
CA GLY A 235 -7.99 -3.11 3.33
C GLY A 235 -8.71 -2.59 2.10
N PRO A 236 -8.05 -2.53 0.93
CA PRO A 236 -8.67 -2.05 -0.29
C PRO A 236 -9.97 -2.77 -0.66
N ASP A 237 -10.00 -4.09 -0.50
CA ASP A 237 -11.17 -4.91 -0.83
C ASP A 237 -12.31 -4.74 0.19
N LEU A 238 -11.95 -4.55 1.47
CA LEU A 238 -12.92 -4.43 2.56
C LEU A 238 -13.55 -3.05 2.66
N CYS A 239 -12.81 -1.99 2.29
CA CYS A 239 -13.26 -0.62 2.49
C CYS A 239 -14.23 -0.12 1.41
N GLY A 240 -14.33 -0.82 0.27
CA GLY A 240 -15.10 -0.35 -0.88
C GLY A 240 -14.54 0.96 -1.42
N LYS A 241 -15.38 1.99 -1.56
CA LYS A 241 -14.92 3.35 -1.85
C LYS A 241 -14.39 4.00 -0.57
N LEU A 242 -13.26 4.72 -0.65
CA LEU A 242 -12.70 5.47 0.47
C LEU A 242 -13.02 6.97 0.32
N ALA A 243 -13.65 7.56 1.34
CA ALA A 243 -13.87 9.00 1.44
C ALA A 243 -13.11 9.56 2.66
N VAL A 244 -12.28 10.58 2.45
CA VAL A 244 -11.56 11.26 3.53
C VAL A 244 -12.26 12.59 3.83
N LYS A 245 -12.80 12.76 5.05
CA LYS A 245 -13.48 13.98 5.48
C LYS A 245 -12.60 14.78 6.45
N ASP A 246 -12.48 16.09 6.23
CA ASP A 246 -11.79 17.00 7.15
C ASP A 246 -12.69 17.32 8.34
N ILE A 247 -12.24 16.97 9.55
CA ILE A 247 -12.93 17.27 10.81
C ILE A 247 -12.41 18.56 11.47
N GLY A 248 -11.60 19.34 10.75
CA GLY A 248 -11.07 20.62 11.18
C GLY A 248 -9.86 20.52 12.09
N ILE A 249 -9.07 19.44 11.96
CA ILE A 249 -7.79 19.25 12.66
C ILE A 249 -6.57 19.35 11.72
N SER A 250 -6.81 19.48 10.40
CA SER A 250 -5.77 19.62 9.38
C SER A 250 -4.88 20.86 9.59
N LYS A 251 -5.43 21.95 10.15
CA LYS A 251 -4.68 23.19 10.46
C LYS A 251 -3.78 23.03 11.69
N GLN A 252 -4.14 22.13 12.59
CA GLN A 252 -3.42 21.79 13.82
C GLN A 252 -2.24 20.86 13.52
N ARG A 253 -2.31 20.12 12.41
CA ARG A 253 -1.10 19.52 11.81
C ARG A 253 -0.06 20.57 11.48
N CYS A 254 -0.45 21.75 10.98
CA CYS A 254 0.48 22.75 10.43
C CYS A 254 0.83 23.92 11.35
N ARG A 255 0.29 24.00 12.58
CA ARG A 255 0.44 25.19 13.44
C ARG A 255 0.75 24.82 14.90
N PHE A 256 2.02 24.51 15.15
CA PHE A 256 2.65 24.82 16.43
C PHE A 256 3.76 25.87 16.19
N ASN A 257 3.44 27.13 16.51
CA ASN A 257 4.35 28.26 16.74
C ASN A 257 5.41 28.65 15.68
N GLY A 258 5.04 28.84 14.41
CA GLY A 258 5.80 29.72 13.49
C GLY A 258 7.22 29.28 13.11
N GLU A 259 7.68 28.13 13.57
CA GLU A 259 8.89 27.42 13.16
C GLU A 259 8.46 26.17 12.36
N PRO A 260 9.12 25.84 11.23
CA PRO A 260 8.79 24.64 10.47
C PRO A 260 9.15 23.40 11.29
N TYR A 261 8.12 22.71 11.82
CA TYR A 261 8.17 21.39 12.44
C TYR A 261 9.55 21.02 13.02
N ASP A 262 9.90 21.54 14.20
CA ASP A 262 10.84 20.83 15.06
C ASP A 262 10.05 19.66 15.68
N ASP A 263 9.80 18.63 14.86
CA ASP A 263 9.87 17.20 15.21
C ASP A 263 9.37 16.78 16.62
N ALA A 264 8.32 17.41 17.16
CA ALA A 264 7.92 17.24 18.56
C ALA A 264 7.17 15.92 18.88
N PHE A 265 6.84 15.11 17.87
CA PHE A 265 6.39 13.71 18.07
C PHE A 265 7.51 12.68 17.95
N THR A 266 8.72 13.15 17.72
CA THR A 266 9.95 12.38 17.71
C THR A 266 10.72 12.79 18.95
N LEU A 267 10.95 11.83 19.84
CA LEU A 267 11.89 11.79 20.98
C LEU A 267 11.22 11.50 22.34
N GLY A 268 11.38 10.25 22.78
CA GLY A 268 12.12 10.04 24.04
C GLY A 268 13.59 10.46 23.84
N PRO A 269 14.32 10.86 24.89
CA PRO A 269 15.28 11.97 24.87
C PRO A 269 16.51 11.79 23.96
N LYS A 270 16.89 12.89 23.29
CA LYS A 270 18.10 13.20 22.46
C LYS A 270 19.44 12.84 23.15
N PRO A 271 20.62 12.92 22.48
CA PRO A 271 20.97 12.81 21.05
C PRO A 271 22.24 11.96 20.76
N PHE A 272 22.44 11.53 19.51
CA PHE A 272 23.79 11.46 18.91
C PHE A 272 23.77 11.99 17.48
N ARG A 273 24.87 12.64 17.08
CA ARG A 273 25.04 13.36 15.79
C ARG A 273 24.75 12.47 14.58
N GLY A 274 23.83 12.89 13.71
CA GLY A 274 23.61 12.31 12.38
C GLY A 274 22.14 11.96 12.10
N ALA A 275 21.39 12.95 11.59
CA ALA A 275 20.09 12.84 10.90
C ALA A 275 19.09 11.75 11.36
N ASN A 276 18.29 12.05 12.39
CA ASN A 276 17.00 11.38 12.58
C ASN A 276 15.90 12.30 12.04
N ARG A 277 15.56 12.18 10.74
CA ARG A 277 14.23 12.58 10.27
C ARG A 277 13.26 11.44 10.63
N PRO A 278 12.03 11.70 11.12
CA PRO A 278 11.08 10.63 11.35
C PRO A 278 10.86 9.78 10.09
N ALA A 279 10.65 8.49 10.28
CA ALA A 279 10.25 7.54 9.26
C ALA A 279 8.83 7.88 8.75
N PHE A 280 8.70 8.88 7.89
CA PHE A 280 7.43 9.21 7.24
C PHE A 280 6.94 8.00 6.44
N LEU A 281 5.62 7.78 6.47
CA LEU A 281 4.93 6.86 5.60
C LEU A 281 4.08 7.67 4.64
N THR A 282 4.37 7.55 3.35
CA THR A 282 3.68 8.31 2.31
C THR A 282 2.95 7.38 1.36
N LEU A 283 1.80 7.83 0.88
CA LEU A 283 1.17 7.29 -0.31
C LEU A 283 1.75 8.02 -1.52
N ALA A 284 2.41 7.26 -2.38
CA ALA A 284 2.96 7.75 -3.64
C ALA A 284 1.82 7.92 -4.66
N GLU A 285 1.08 9.03 -4.57
CA GLU A 285 0.00 9.37 -5.54
C GLU A 285 0.49 10.32 -6.65
N ALA A 286 1.67 10.91 -6.48
CA ALA A 286 2.33 11.79 -7.45
C ALA A 286 3.85 11.58 -7.38
N PRO A 287 4.62 11.86 -8.46
CA PRO A 287 6.07 11.79 -8.42
C PRO A 287 6.60 12.68 -7.29
N GLY A 288 7.39 12.10 -6.39
CA GLY A 288 7.99 12.82 -5.28
C GLY A 288 8.99 13.87 -5.77
N ARG A 289 8.64 15.15 -5.60
CA ARG A 289 9.64 16.23 -5.49
C ARG A 289 10.39 16.06 -4.16
N VAL A 290 11.36 15.16 -4.14
CA VAL A 290 12.50 15.28 -3.24
C VAL A 290 13.57 16.00 -4.04
N THR A 291 13.85 17.24 -3.68
CA THR A 291 15.02 17.97 -4.18
C THR A 291 16.27 17.25 -3.69
N ASP A 292 17.07 16.74 -4.61
CA ASP A 292 18.45 16.37 -4.29
C ASP A 292 19.20 17.66 -3.92
N GLU A 293 19.61 17.78 -2.67
CA GLU A 293 20.45 18.88 -2.19
C GLU A 293 21.92 18.73 -2.63
N ARG A 294 22.30 17.64 -3.32
CA ARG A 294 23.59 17.54 -4.02
C ARG A 294 23.56 18.39 -5.29
N THR A 295 23.63 19.68 -5.04
CA THR A 295 23.96 20.72 -5.99
C THR A 295 25.41 20.54 -6.47
N TRP A 296 25.58 20.00 -7.67
CA TRP A 296 26.65 20.51 -8.53
C TRP A 296 26.08 21.70 -9.29
N GLY A 297 26.23 22.91 -8.73
CA GLY A 297 25.98 24.16 -9.46
C GLY A 297 24.57 24.78 -9.38
N GLY A 298 23.83 24.59 -8.28
CA GLY A 298 22.78 25.55 -7.88
C GLY A 298 21.52 25.66 -8.76
N LEU A 299 21.06 24.59 -9.43
CA LEU A 299 19.76 24.57 -10.11
C LEU A 299 18.88 23.37 -9.69
N PRO A 300 17.71 23.60 -9.05
CA PRO A 300 16.80 22.54 -8.60
C PRO A 300 15.81 22.16 -9.71
N LEU A 301 16.24 21.41 -10.73
CA LEU A 301 15.35 20.93 -11.79
C LEU A 301 15.83 19.61 -12.38
N TYR A 302 15.52 18.47 -11.76
CA TYR A 302 15.39 17.22 -12.51
C TYR A 302 13.90 16.92 -12.71
N ARG A 303 13.33 17.62 -13.71
CA ARG A 303 12.04 17.26 -14.28
C ARG A 303 12.23 15.96 -15.07
N LEU A 304 11.30 15.01 -14.94
CA LEU A 304 11.26 13.78 -15.74
C LEU A 304 11.48 14.04 -17.26
N PRO A 305 10.94 15.12 -17.88
CA PRO A 305 11.27 15.53 -19.24
C PRO A 305 12.66 16.17 -19.43
N LYS A 306 13.34 15.82 -20.54
CA LYS A 306 14.61 16.42 -20.99
C LYS A 306 14.37 17.87 -21.49
N PHE A 307 15.00 18.86 -20.87
CA PHE A 307 14.98 20.27 -21.35
C PHE A 307 16.38 20.74 -21.82
N LYS A 308 16.40 21.83 -22.59
CA LYS A 308 17.50 22.29 -23.47
C LYS A 308 18.92 22.21 -22.87
N GLN A 309 19.90 21.90 -23.75
CA GLN A 309 21.37 21.87 -23.54
C GLN A 309 21.90 20.69 -22.70
N GLN A 310 21.49 19.46 -23.04
CA GLN A 310 22.01 18.25 -22.38
C GLN A 310 22.41 17.20 -23.42
N HIS A 311 23.65 16.69 -23.36
CA HIS A 311 24.17 15.64 -24.25
C HIS A 311 23.84 14.24 -23.71
N LYS A 312 23.89 13.20 -24.55
CA LYS A 312 23.53 11.81 -24.14
C LYS A 312 24.24 11.30 -22.88
N TYR A 313 25.49 11.70 -22.64
CA TYR A 313 26.26 11.30 -21.45
C TYR A 313 25.78 11.96 -20.14
N SER A 314 25.04 13.07 -20.21
CA SER A 314 24.49 13.75 -19.02
C SER A 314 23.29 13.03 -18.38
N HIS A 315 22.77 11.99 -19.05
CA HIS A 315 21.65 11.17 -18.57
C HIS A 315 22.10 9.76 -18.16
N GLY A 316 23.41 9.57 -18.05
CA GLY A 316 24.09 8.35 -17.64
C GLY A 316 23.85 7.12 -18.50
N HIS A 317 24.44 6.02 -18.06
CA HIS A 317 24.51 4.76 -18.80
C HIS A 317 24.06 3.59 -17.91
N ALA A 318 22.98 2.92 -18.32
CA ALA A 318 22.50 1.69 -17.70
C ALA A 318 23.13 0.45 -18.37
N PHE A 319 23.59 -0.50 -17.56
CA PHE A 319 24.14 -1.78 -18.00
C PHE A 319 23.30 -2.93 -17.44
N ILE A 320 22.68 -3.73 -18.30
CA ILE A 320 21.70 -4.75 -17.88
C ILE A 320 22.15 -6.12 -18.36
N LEU A 321 22.22 -7.10 -17.46
CA LEU A 321 22.80 -8.41 -17.75
C LEU A 321 21.74 -9.40 -18.22
N SER A 322 22.00 -10.00 -19.38
CA SER A 322 21.16 -11.04 -19.97
C SER A 322 21.61 -12.43 -19.54
N GLY A 323 20.65 -13.35 -19.45
CA GLY A 323 20.93 -14.78 -19.44
C GLY A 323 21.21 -15.33 -20.84
N GLY A 324 21.32 -16.66 -20.89
CA GLY A 324 21.60 -17.42 -22.11
C GLY A 324 20.45 -17.47 -23.14
N PRO A 325 20.66 -18.17 -24.27
CA PRO A 325 19.67 -18.29 -25.34
C PRO A 325 18.30 -18.77 -24.83
N GLY A 326 17.23 -18.22 -25.39
CA GLY A 326 15.84 -18.55 -25.03
C GLY A 326 15.32 -17.89 -23.75
N LYS A 327 16.16 -17.18 -22.98
CA LYS A 327 15.75 -16.46 -21.75
C LYS A 327 15.98 -14.95 -21.81
N THR A 328 16.32 -14.43 -22.98
CA THR A 328 16.76 -13.03 -23.17
C THR A 328 15.63 -12.00 -23.17
N GLY A 329 14.36 -12.43 -23.25
CA GLY A 329 13.20 -11.55 -23.36
C GLY A 329 13.03 -10.59 -22.18
N ALA A 330 13.15 -11.11 -20.96
CA ALA A 330 13.07 -10.35 -19.72
C ALA A 330 14.07 -9.18 -19.68
N THR A 331 15.33 -9.45 -20.04
CA THR A 331 16.38 -8.45 -20.07
C THR A 331 16.15 -7.38 -21.14
N ARG A 332 15.60 -7.75 -22.31
CA ARG A 332 15.24 -6.79 -23.37
C ARG A 332 14.11 -5.85 -22.92
N LEU A 333 13.12 -6.38 -22.20
CA LEU A 333 12.05 -5.56 -21.60
C LEU A 333 12.62 -4.54 -20.61
N ALA A 334 13.50 -4.99 -19.69
CA ALA A 334 14.17 -4.11 -18.75
C ALA A 334 15.00 -3.02 -19.45
N ALA A 335 15.80 -3.37 -20.46
CA ALA A 335 16.61 -2.42 -21.22
C ALA A 335 15.76 -1.40 -22.00
N ARG A 336 14.66 -1.84 -22.59
CA ARG A 336 13.70 -0.95 -23.25
C ARG A 336 13.08 0.02 -22.24
N GLY A 337 12.71 -0.47 -21.06
CA GLY A 337 12.20 0.35 -19.97
C GLY A 337 13.20 1.41 -19.50
N ALA A 338 14.46 1.01 -19.26
CA ALA A 338 15.53 1.92 -18.86
C ALA A 338 15.76 3.04 -19.89
N LEU A 339 15.72 2.71 -21.19
CA LEU A 339 15.87 3.70 -22.25
C LEU A 339 14.66 4.65 -22.30
N ARG A 340 13.44 4.11 -22.22
CA ARG A 340 12.20 4.90 -22.28
C ARG A 340 12.02 5.84 -21.10
N ILE A 341 12.46 5.46 -19.89
CA ILE A 341 12.40 6.33 -18.71
C ILE A 341 13.46 7.42 -18.71
N GLY A 342 14.38 7.40 -19.69
CA GLY A 342 15.22 8.53 -20.03
C GLY A 342 16.71 8.34 -19.77
N ALA A 343 17.19 7.13 -19.51
CA ALA A 343 18.63 6.85 -19.50
C ALA A 343 19.28 7.36 -20.79
N GLY A 344 20.50 7.88 -20.68
CA GLY A 344 21.24 8.44 -21.81
C GLY A 344 21.71 7.38 -22.80
N LEU A 345 22.19 6.27 -22.25
CA LEU A 345 22.67 5.09 -22.95
C LEU A 345 22.20 3.83 -22.20
N VAL A 346 21.96 2.75 -22.96
CA VAL A 346 21.66 1.44 -22.38
C VAL A 346 22.49 0.39 -23.13
N THR A 347 23.21 -0.44 -22.38
CA THR A 347 23.91 -1.61 -22.91
C THR A 347 23.38 -2.88 -22.26
N LEU A 348 23.21 -3.92 -23.07
CA LEU A 348 23.01 -5.28 -22.60
C LEU A 348 24.36 -6.01 -22.53
N GLY A 349 24.72 -6.51 -21.35
CA GLY A 349 25.81 -7.47 -21.21
C GLY A 349 25.26 -8.87 -21.49
N VAL A 350 25.70 -9.47 -22.59
CA VAL A 350 25.13 -10.72 -23.13
C VAL A 350 26.18 -11.83 -23.18
N PRO A 351 25.84 -13.07 -22.83
CA PRO A 351 26.72 -14.20 -23.10
C PRO A 351 26.88 -14.36 -24.63
N PRO A 352 28.06 -14.72 -25.16
CA PRO A 352 28.30 -14.82 -26.59
C PRO A 352 27.30 -15.74 -27.31
N ALA A 353 26.85 -16.81 -26.63
CA ALA A 353 25.84 -17.72 -27.16
C ALA A 353 24.48 -17.05 -27.44
N ALA A 354 24.11 -16.02 -26.67
CA ALA A 354 22.84 -15.31 -26.81
C ALA A 354 22.92 -14.04 -27.68
N GLN A 355 24.14 -13.62 -28.08
CA GLN A 355 24.34 -12.32 -28.70
C GLN A 355 23.52 -12.13 -29.98
N THR A 356 23.47 -13.14 -30.86
CA THR A 356 22.71 -13.06 -32.12
C THR A 356 21.21 -12.95 -31.86
N GLU A 357 20.67 -13.69 -30.89
CA GLU A 357 19.26 -13.65 -30.50
C GLU A 357 18.87 -12.25 -30.00
N VAL A 358 19.72 -11.63 -29.17
CA VAL A 358 19.49 -10.27 -28.68
C VAL A 358 19.64 -9.25 -29.80
N ALA A 359 20.72 -9.34 -30.60
CA ALA A 359 21.01 -8.41 -31.70
C ALA A 359 19.90 -8.35 -32.74
N ALA A 360 19.21 -9.46 -32.99
CA ALA A 360 18.09 -9.52 -33.92
C ALA A 360 16.86 -8.72 -33.49
N GLN A 361 16.76 -8.34 -32.20
CA GLN A 361 15.57 -7.72 -31.60
C GLN A 361 15.80 -6.29 -31.09
N VAL A 362 17.05 -5.81 -31.08
CA VAL A 362 17.39 -4.48 -30.54
C VAL A 362 18.09 -3.61 -31.58
N THR A 363 17.84 -2.30 -31.52
CA THR A 363 18.45 -1.33 -32.44
C THR A 363 19.19 -0.22 -31.70
N ALA A 364 18.50 0.49 -30.79
CA ALA A 364 19.10 1.59 -30.04
C ALA A 364 19.86 1.13 -28.78
N ILE A 365 19.63 -0.10 -28.33
CA ILE A 365 20.30 -0.70 -27.16
C ILE A 365 21.62 -1.32 -27.63
N MET A 366 22.72 -0.96 -26.97
CA MET A 366 24.05 -1.44 -27.29
C MET A 366 24.27 -2.85 -26.73
N LEU A 367 25.23 -3.59 -27.28
CA LEU A 367 25.56 -4.94 -26.83
C LEU A 367 27.03 -5.01 -26.43
N GLN A 368 27.30 -5.66 -25.29
CA GLN A 368 28.64 -5.99 -24.82
C GLN A 368 28.67 -7.48 -24.48
N ARG A 369 29.72 -8.18 -24.91
CA ARG A 369 29.91 -9.58 -24.52
C ARG A 369 30.36 -9.66 -23.06
N VAL A 370 29.72 -10.52 -22.29
CA VAL A 370 30.09 -10.86 -20.92
C VAL A 370 29.81 -12.34 -20.77
N GLU A 371 30.80 -13.21 -20.56
CA GLU A 371 30.57 -14.64 -20.35
C GLU A 371 30.56 -15.00 -18.86
N GLY A 372 31.46 -14.43 -18.07
CA GLY A 372 31.48 -14.63 -16.62
C GLY A 372 31.93 -13.38 -15.86
N GLY A 373 32.28 -13.59 -14.60
CA GLY A 373 32.72 -12.54 -13.68
C GLY A 373 33.95 -11.77 -14.16
N ASP A 374 34.92 -12.45 -14.78
CA ASP A 374 36.16 -11.82 -15.26
C ASP A 374 35.87 -10.78 -16.35
N GLU A 375 35.10 -11.14 -17.39
CA GLU A 375 34.74 -10.17 -18.43
C GLU A 375 33.82 -9.06 -17.90
N LEU A 376 32.99 -9.35 -16.89
CA LEU A 376 32.21 -8.30 -16.24
C LEU A 376 33.12 -7.31 -15.52
N SER A 377 34.14 -7.78 -14.81
CA SER A 377 35.11 -6.93 -14.13
C SER A 377 35.80 -5.99 -15.13
N ASP A 378 36.30 -6.52 -16.25
CA ASP A 378 36.94 -5.74 -17.31
C ASP A 378 35.99 -4.68 -17.91
N VAL A 379 34.70 -5.00 -18.04
CA VAL A 379 33.70 -4.06 -18.55
C VAL A 379 33.41 -2.95 -17.54
N LEU A 380 33.44 -3.26 -16.24
CA LEU A 380 33.16 -2.32 -15.16
C LEU A 380 34.32 -1.35 -14.85
N ASP A 381 35.51 -1.56 -15.44
CA ASP A 381 36.58 -0.57 -15.50
C ASP A 381 36.14 0.72 -16.22
N ASP A 382 35.13 0.64 -17.10
CA ASP A 382 34.51 1.82 -17.69
C ASP A 382 33.59 2.51 -16.67
N GLU A 383 34.14 3.51 -15.97
CA GLU A 383 33.41 4.29 -14.97
C GLU A 383 32.18 5.04 -15.49
N ARG A 384 31.99 5.11 -16.80
CA ARG A 384 30.78 5.70 -17.41
C ARG A 384 29.56 4.82 -17.21
N LEU A 385 29.71 3.53 -16.90
CA LEU A 385 28.60 2.65 -16.53
C LEU A 385 28.10 3.01 -15.12
N ASN A 386 26.96 3.69 -15.06
CA ASN A 386 26.48 4.33 -13.83
C ASN A 386 25.58 3.42 -12.99
N ALA A 387 24.73 2.63 -13.65
CA ALA A 387 23.79 1.75 -12.97
C ALA A 387 23.72 0.37 -13.62
N LEU A 388 23.60 -0.66 -12.78
CA LEU A 388 23.57 -2.06 -13.17
C LEU A 388 22.22 -2.69 -12.85
N CYS A 389 21.81 -3.68 -13.64
CA CYS A 389 20.60 -4.47 -13.37
C CYS A 389 20.87 -5.95 -13.62
N PHE A 390 20.55 -6.77 -12.62
CA PHE A 390 20.68 -8.22 -12.65
C PHE A 390 19.35 -8.86 -12.29
N GLY A 391 19.07 -10.02 -12.88
CA GLY A 391 17.91 -10.81 -12.51
C GLY A 391 17.01 -11.23 -13.66
N PRO A 392 16.47 -10.28 -14.45
CA PRO A 392 15.53 -10.60 -15.53
C PRO A 392 16.05 -11.66 -16.50
N GLY A 393 15.61 -12.91 -16.33
CA GLY A 393 16.00 -14.06 -17.15
C GLY A 393 17.50 -14.43 -17.08
N LEU A 394 18.23 -14.01 -16.04
CA LEU A 394 19.69 -14.15 -15.97
C LEU A 394 20.16 -15.61 -15.82
N GLY A 395 19.37 -16.43 -15.14
CA GLY A 395 19.75 -17.78 -14.70
C GLY A 395 20.55 -17.78 -13.40
N LEU A 396 20.28 -18.77 -12.54
CA LEU A 396 20.77 -18.80 -11.16
C LEU A 396 22.30 -18.95 -11.05
N GLU A 397 22.91 -19.84 -11.83
CA GLU A 397 24.36 -20.07 -11.81
C GLU A 397 25.12 -18.81 -12.22
N ARG A 398 24.72 -18.21 -13.35
CA ARG A 398 25.27 -16.96 -13.84
C ARG A 398 25.05 -15.80 -12.86
N ALA A 399 23.90 -15.75 -12.20
CA ALA A 399 23.65 -14.75 -11.16
C ALA A 399 24.62 -14.87 -9.98
N ARG A 400 24.93 -16.09 -9.52
CA ARG A 400 25.91 -16.32 -8.44
C ARG A 400 27.32 -15.89 -8.82
N ASP A 401 27.68 -16.05 -10.09
CA ASP A 401 28.98 -15.64 -10.61
C ASP A 401 29.10 -14.11 -10.75
N LEU A 402 28.08 -13.47 -11.33
CA LEU A 402 28.17 -12.06 -11.71
C LEU A 402 27.80 -11.06 -10.60
N VAL A 403 26.85 -11.40 -9.73
CA VAL A 403 26.36 -10.46 -8.71
C VAL A 403 27.47 -10.01 -7.74
N PRO A 404 28.34 -10.89 -7.22
CA PRO A 404 29.46 -10.48 -6.37
C PRO A 404 30.39 -9.47 -7.03
N VAL A 405 30.73 -9.68 -8.31
CA VAL A 405 31.59 -8.77 -9.08
C VAL A 405 30.93 -7.40 -9.22
N ALA A 406 29.63 -7.36 -9.50
CA ALA A 406 28.88 -6.12 -9.63
C ALA A 406 28.80 -5.31 -8.32
N LEU A 407 28.56 -6.00 -7.21
CA LEU A 407 28.48 -5.37 -5.88
C LEU A 407 29.85 -4.87 -5.41
N ALA A 408 30.92 -5.60 -5.72
CA ALA A 408 32.30 -5.15 -5.45
C ALA A 408 32.67 -3.86 -6.20
N ALA A 409 32.10 -3.63 -7.39
CA ALA A 409 32.29 -2.39 -8.14
C ALA A 409 31.57 -1.17 -7.53
N ASN A 410 30.72 -1.36 -6.51
CA ASN A 410 30.01 -0.32 -5.76
C ASN A 410 29.27 0.69 -6.66
N ARG A 411 28.60 0.18 -7.71
CA ARG A 411 27.74 0.97 -8.62
C ARG A 411 26.29 0.87 -8.18
N ALA A 412 25.46 1.83 -8.58
CA ALA A 412 24.02 1.75 -8.32
C ALA A 412 23.47 0.47 -8.97
N THR A 413 22.87 -0.43 -8.18
CA THR A 413 22.59 -1.80 -8.64
C THR A 413 21.17 -2.22 -8.28
N VAL A 414 20.40 -2.66 -9.28
CA VAL A 414 19.08 -3.29 -9.09
C VAL A 414 19.25 -4.80 -9.16
N LEU A 415 18.78 -5.50 -8.13
CA LEU A 415 18.69 -6.96 -8.11
C LEU A 415 17.22 -7.38 -8.11
N ASP A 416 16.83 -8.14 -9.13
CA ASP A 416 15.48 -8.69 -9.30
C ASP A 416 15.52 -10.21 -9.57
N ALA A 417 14.37 -10.87 -9.57
CA ALA A 417 14.17 -12.19 -10.17
C ALA A 417 15.27 -13.24 -9.85
N ASP A 418 15.97 -13.74 -10.86
CA ASP A 418 17.02 -14.76 -10.70
C ASP A 418 18.19 -14.27 -9.85
N ALA A 419 18.49 -12.97 -9.81
CA ALA A 419 19.56 -12.41 -9.00
C ALA A 419 19.22 -12.41 -7.51
N LEU A 420 17.93 -12.37 -7.17
CA LEU A 420 17.46 -12.59 -5.80
C LEU A 420 17.37 -14.09 -5.49
N THR A 421 16.80 -14.86 -6.42
CA THR A 421 16.54 -16.29 -6.24
C THR A 421 17.84 -17.10 -6.14
N ALA A 422 18.92 -16.66 -6.79
CA ALA A 422 20.23 -17.31 -6.74
C ALA A 422 20.80 -17.46 -5.32
N PHE A 423 20.44 -16.54 -4.41
CA PHE A 423 20.91 -16.49 -3.03
C PHE A 423 19.84 -16.94 -2.03
N ALA A 424 18.76 -17.59 -2.48
CA ALA A 424 17.68 -18.05 -1.61
C ALA A 424 18.13 -19.04 -0.51
N ASP A 425 19.18 -19.84 -0.79
CA ASP A 425 19.70 -20.83 0.16
C ASP A 425 20.65 -20.23 1.20
N ASP A 426 21.29 -19.10 0.87
CA ASP A 426 22.17 -18.33 1.76
C ASP A 426 22.00 -16.82 1.54
N PRO A 427 20.91 -16.22 2.06
CA PRO A 427 20.66 -14.79 1.90
C PRO A 427 21.72 -13.91 2.59
N ALA A 428 22.39 -14.42 3.64
CA ALA A 428 23.42 -13.68 4.36
C ALA A 428 24.62 -13.35 3.46
N ALA A 429 25.05 -14.31 2.63
CA ALA A 429 26.12 -14.09 1.66
C ALA A 429 25.80 -12.96 0.67
N LEU A 430 24.52 -12.75 0.33
CA LEU A 430 24.11 -11.60 -0.47
C LEU A 430 24.14 -10.31 0.36
N PHE A 431 23.53 -10.32 1.55
CA PHE A 431 23.39 -9.13 2.39
C PHE A 431 24.74 -8.52 2.81
N ASP A 432 25.76 -9.36 3.06
CA ASP A 432 27.10 -8.92 3.43
C ASP A 432 27.81 -8.11 2.32
N GLN A 433 27.35 -8.23 1.07
CA GLN A 433 27.91 -7.55 -0.09
C GLN A 433 27.09 -6.34 -0.55
N LEU A 434 25.85 -6.21 -0.06
CA LEU A 434 24.97 -5.10 -0.44
C LEU A 434 25.46 -3.77 0.16
N HIS A 435 25.12 -2.68 -0.53
CA HIS A 435 25.46 -1.33 -0.11
C HIS A 435 24.28 -0.37 -0.36
N ASP A 436 24.37 0.85 0.16
CA ASP A 436 23.28 1.85 0.16
C ASP A 436 22.81 2.27 -1.25
N ASN A 437 23.66 2.10 -2.27
CA ASN A 437 23.31 2.31 -3.68
C ASN A 437 22.53 1.16 -4.34
N CYS A 438 22.20 0.08 -3.61
CA CYS A 438 21.42 -1.04 -4.13
C CYS A 438 19.90 -0.85 -3.97
N ALA A 439 19.15 -1.50 -4.85
CA ALA A 439 17.71 -1.70 -4.70
C ALA A 439 17.35 -3.17 -4.98
N LEU A 440 16.66 -3.82 -4.04
CA LEU A 440 16.08 -5.14 -4.22
C LEU A 440 14.61 -5.01 -4.60
N THR A 441 14.12 -5.79 -5.57
CA THR A 441 12.73 -5.71 -6.03
C THR A 441 11.94 -7.02 -5.86
N PRO A 442 11.94 -7.69 -4.69
CA PRO A 442 11.32 -9.00 -4.55
C PRO A 442 9.78 -8.97 -4.69
N HIS A 443 9.21 -9.98 -5.35
CA HIS A 443 7.81 -10.35 -5.15
C HIS A 443 7.64 -11.23 -3.89
N GLY A 444 6.40 -11.54 -3.48
CA GLY A 444 6.14 -12.26 -2.21
C GLY A 444 6.82 -13.62 -2.05
N GLY A 445 7.11 -14.32 -3.16
CA GLY A 445 7.84 -15.59 -3.14
C GLY A 445 9.34 -15.40 -2.93
N GLU A 446 9.96 -14.46 -3.66
CA GLU A 446 11.36 -14.08 -3.47
C GLU A 446 11.60 -13.50 -2.08
N PHE A 447 10.71 -12.60 -1.62
CA PHE A 447 10.80 -11.99 -0.29
C PHE A 447 10.80 -13.05 0.80
N ALA A 448 9.94 -14.06 0.68
CA ALA A 448 9.85 -15.14 1.66
C ALA A 448 11.09 -16.05 1.70
N ARG A 449 11.83 -16.15 0.60
CA ARG A 449 13.09 -16.91 0.55
C ARG A 449 14.24 -16.09 1.12
N LEU A 450 14.31 -14.80 0.81
CA LEU A 450 15.35 -13.91 1.32
C LEU A 450 15.19 -13.56 2.80
N PHE A 451 13.95 -13.41 3.26
CA PHE A 451 13.63 -12.99 4.63
C PHE A 451 12.60 -13.94 5.27
N PRO A 452 12.95 -15.22 5.51
CA PRO A 452 12.00 -16.24 5.93
C PRO A 452 11.33 -15.92 7.27
N ASP A 453 12.09 -15.43 8.26
CA ASP A 453 11.58 -15.05 9.58
C ASP A 453 10.66 -13.81 9.52
N ILE A 454 11.00 -12.82 8.69
CA ILE A 454 10.15 -11.64 8.46
C ILE A 454 8.84 -12.06 7.76
N SER A 455 8.95 -12.96 6.78
CA SER A 455 7.80 -13.48 6.04
C SER A 455 6.88 -14.32 6.94
N GLU A 456 7.45 -15.11 7.86
CA GLU A 456 6.70 -15.85 8.86
C GLU A 456 5.91 -14.91 9.78
N LYS A 457 6.55 -13.86 10.33
CA LYS A 457 5.87 -12.82 11.13
C LYS A 457 4.73 -12.17 10.34
N LEU A 458 4.95 -11.85 9.07
CA LEU A 458 3.93 -11.24 8.20
C LEU A 458 2.74 -12.18 7.92
N ARG A 459 2.98 -13.49 7.82
CA ARG A 459 1.92 -14.49 7.59
C ARG A 459 1.19 -14.92 8.86
N ALA A 460 1.79 -14.71 10.04
CA ALA A 460 1.19 -15.09 11.32
C ALA A 460 -0.21 -14.48 11.49
N VAL A 461 -1.18 -15.28 11.94
CA VAL A 461 -2.58 -14.84 12.11
C VAL A 461 -2.64 -13.69 13.12
N PRO A 462 -3.23 -12.53 12.76
CA PRO A 462 -3.23 -11.38 13.62
C PRO A 462 -4.42 -11.43 14.58
N THR A 463 -4.16 -11.72 15.85
CA THR A 463 -5.21 -11.77 16.90
C THR A 463 -5.35 -10.44 17.65
N LYS A 464 -4.35 -9.55 17.53
CA LYS A 464 -4.28 -8.26 18.21
C LYS A 464 -3.66 -7.18 17.32
N GLY A 465 -4.04 -5.94 17.58
CA GLY A 465 -3.60 -4.75 16.86
C GLY A 465 -2.57 -3.91 17.65
N PRO A 466 -1.71 -3.13 16.97
CA PRO A 466 -1.51 -3.16 15.52
C PRO A 466 -0.85 -4.47 15.09
N ALA A 467 -1.34 -5.06 14.01
CA ALA A 467 -0.76 -6.29 13.46
C ALA A 467 0.49 -5.96 12.65
N TYR A 468 1.43 -6.92 12.59
CA TYR A 468 2.63 -6.78 11.77
C TYR A 468 2.25 -6.63 10.29
N SER A 469 2.67 -5.51 9.70
CA SER A 469 2.26 -5.06 8.38
C SER A 469 3.33 -5.31 7.32
N LYS A 470 2.96 -5.14 6.04
CA LYS A 470 3.92 -5.13 4.93
C LYS A 470 4.91 -3.95 5.05
N VAL A 471 4.51 -2.84 5.66
CA VAL A 471 5.39 -1.70 5.98
C VAL A 471 6.46 -2.11 6.99
N ASP A 472 6.08 -2.78 8.07
CA ASP A 472 7.02 -3.27 9.08
C ASP A 472 8.01 -4.28 8.46
N ALA A 473 7.47 -5.23 7.69
CA ALA A 473 8.27 -6.23 6.99
C ALA A 473 9.29 -5.61 6.04
N THR A 474 8.88 -4.63 5.24
CA THR A 474 9.76 -3.99 4.24
C THR A 474 10.81 -3.12 4.91
N ARG A 475 10.47 -2.39 5.98
CA ARG A 475 11.44 -1.63 6.78
C ARG A 475 12.47 -2.54 7.46
N GLU A 476 12.03 -3.64 8.07
CA GLU A 476 12.93 -4.62 8.70
C GLU A 476 13.85 -5.26 7.65
N ALA A 477 13.33 -5.59 6.47
CA ALA A 477 14.10 -6.12 5.35
C ALA A 477 15.12 -5.11 4.81
N ALA A 478 14.73 -3.85 4.58
CA ALA A 478 15.62 -2.79 4.10
C ALA A 478 16.75 -2.50 5.09
N LYS A 479 16.44 -2.44 6.39
CA LYS A 479 17.45 -2.30 7.44
C LYS A 479 18.41 -3.48 7.47
N ARG A 480 17.91 -4.71 7.29
CA ARG A 480 18.74 -5.93 7.29
C ARG A 480 19.63 -6.03 6.06
N ALA A 481 19.10 -5.69 4.89
CA ALA A 481 19.83 -5.72 3.63
C ALA A 481 20.81 -4.54 3.45
N GLY A 482 20.69 -3.48 4.27
CA GLY A 482 21.54 -2.29 4.15
C GLY A 482 21.26 -1.45 2.90
N CYS A 483 20.18 -1.72 2.17
CA CYS A 483 19.81 -1.03 0.94
C CYS A 483 18.30 -0.84 0.80
N VAL A 484 17.86 -0.22 -0.31
CA VAL A 484 16.42 -0.05 -0.58
C VAL A 484 15.77 -1.40 -0.93
N VAL A 485 14.58 -1.64 -0.40
CA VAL A 485 13.75 -2.79 -0.74
C VAL A 485 12.41 -2.30 -1.27
N LEU A 486 12.07 -2.68 -2.50
CA LEU A 486 10.76 -2.54 -3.12
C LEU A 486 10.07 -3.90 -3.09
N PHE A 487 9.17 -4.08 -2.12
CA PHE A 487 8.38 -5.29 -1.96
C PHE A 487 7.14 -5.21 -2.87
N LYS A 488 7.22 -5.89 -4.03
CA LYS A 488 6.19 -5.89 -5.08
C LYS A 488 4.85 -6.45 -4.59
N GLY A 489 3.78 -5.95 -5.19
CA GLY A 489 2.38 -6.35 -4.97
C GLY A 489 1.42 -5.29 -5.50
N SER A 490 0.11 -5.54 -5.47
CA SER A 490 -0.89 -4.49 -5.72
C SER A 490 -0.76 -3.33 -4.72
N ASP A 491 -0.25 -3.64 -3.53
CA ASP A 491 0.14 -2.73 -2.45
C ASP A 491 1.68 -2.65 -2.35
N THR A 492 2.37 -2.19 -3.40
CA THR A 492 3.84 -2.15 -3.39
C THR A 492 4.35 -1.27 -2.25
N VAL A 493 5.26 -1.79 -1.42
CA VAL A 493 5.89 -1.06 -0.31
C VAL A 493 7.37 -0.87 -0.61
N ILE A 494 7.88 0.33 -0.39
CA ILE A 494 9.27 0.69 -0.66
C ILE A 494 9.86 1.24 0.62
N ALA A 495 10.97 0.69 1.10
CA ALA A 495 11.64 1.18 2.30
C ALA A 495 13.15 1.34 2.10
N ALA A 496 13.72 2.31 2.79
CA ALA A 496 15.16 2.54 2.89
C ALA A 496 15.69 2.12 4.28
N PRO A 497 17.00 1.85 4.43
CA PRO A 497 17.61 1.42 5.70
C PRO A 497 17.50 2.45 6.82
N ASP A 498 17.33 3.73 6.47
CA ASP A 498 17.14 4.86 7.40
C ASP A 498 15.70 4.96 7.95
N GLY A 499 14.81 4.05 7.56
CA GLY A 499 13.44 3.96 8.04
C GLY A 499 12.39 4.66 7.16
N ARG A 500 12.81 5.47 6.16
CA ARG A 500 11.87 6.03 5.18
C ARG A 500 11.07 4.92 4.50
N CYS A 501 9.77 5.14 4.30
CA CYS A 501 8.90 4.17 3.69
C CYS A 501 7.79 4.84 2.85
N ALA A 502 7.46 4.23 1.71
CA ALA A 502 6.38 4.66 0.85
C ALA A 502 5.50 3.46 0.45
N ILE A 503 4.21 3.72 0.24
CA ILE A 503 3.26 2.78 -0.34
C ILE A 503 2.88 3.30 -1.72
N ASN A 504 3.04 2.47 -2.74
CA ASN A 504 2.47 2.67 -4.07
C ASN A 504 1.36 1.64 -4.28
N SER A 505 0.13 2.07 -3.98
CA SER A 505 -1.06 1.22 -4.06
C SER A 505 -1.74 1.37 -5.43
N ALA A 506 -1.95 0.26 -6.12
CA ALA A 506 -2.68 0.16 -7.38
C ALA A 506 -4.14 -0.25 -7.13
N HIS A 507 -4.80 0.45 -6.21
CA HIS A 507 -6.21 0.27 -5.83
C HIS A 507 -6.98 1.59 -5.98
N TYR A 508 -8.30 1.55 -5.75
CA TYR A 508 -9.21 2.69 -5.85
C TYR A 508 -9.09 3.41 -7.21
N GLU A 509 -8.97 4.73 -7.22
CA GLU A 509 -8.81 5.52 -8.45
C GLU A 509 -7.57 5.10 -9.25
N ARG A 510 -6.54 4.57 -8.59
CA ARG A 510 -5.27 4.12 -9.20
C ARG A 510 -5.25 2.64 -9.55
N SER A 511 -6.41 1.98 -9.59
CA SER A 511 -6.52 0.55 -9.91
C SER A 511 -5.87 0.21 -11.26
N ALA A 512 -4.97 -0.77 -11.24
CA ALA A 512 -4.25 -1.24 -12.43
C ALA A 512 -4.07 -2.78 -12.41
N PRO A 513 -5.17 -3.56 -12.42
CA PRO A 513 -5.12 -5.02 -12.28
C PRO A 513 -4.37 -5.71 -13.43
N TRP A 514 -4.29 -5.05 -14.59
CA TRP A 514 -3.56 -5.49 -15.78
C TRP A 514 -2.03 -5.57 -15.59
N LEU A 515 -1.48 -5.03 -14.50
CA LEU A 515 -0.07 -5.24 -14.14
C LEU A 515 0.26 -6.70 -13.78
N ALA A 516 -0.74 -7.52 -13.51
CA ALA A 516 -0.63 -8.96 -13.30
C ALA A 516 -0.35 -9.71 -14.63
N THR A 517 0.69 -9.31 -15.34
CA THR A 517 1.16 -9.93 -16.58
C THR A 517 2.65 -10.24 -16.48
N ALA A 518 3.10 -11.31 -17.14
CA ALA A 518 4.50 -11.70 -17.15
C ALA A 518 5.36 -10.61 -17.80
N GLY A 519 6.50 -10.30 -17.20
CA GLY A 519 7.44 -9.29 -17.70
C GLY A 519 7.20 -7.86 -17.20
N SER A 520 6.07 -7.56 -16.53
CA SER A 520 5.86 -6.22 -15.95
C SER A 520 6.92 -5.88 -14.89
N GLY A 521 7.31 -6.88 -14.07
CA GLY A 521 8.41 -6.77 -13.12
C GLY A 521 9.75 -6.43 -13.78
N ASP A 522 10.05 -7.02 -14.94
CA ASP A 522 11.29 -6.75 -15.68
C ASP A 522 11.34 -5.29 -16.16
N VAL A 523 10.20 -4.77 -16.64
CA VAL A 523 10.07 -3.36 -17.02
C VAL A 523 10.27 -2.45 -15.81
N LEU A 524 9.70 -2.79 -14.65
CA LEU A 524 9.89 -2.05 -13.41
C LEU A 524 11.38 -2.01 -12.99
N ALA A 525 12.08 -3.14 -13.03
CA ALA A 525 13.52 -3.19 -12.76
C ALA A 525 14.30 -2.30 -13.74
N GLY A 526 13.92 -2.31 -15.02
CA GLY A 526 14.44 -1.41 -16.05
C GLY A 526 14.20 0.07 -15.75
N PHE A 527 12.98 0.44 -15.31
CA PHE A 527 12.63 1.81 -14.93
C PHE A 527 13.51 2.31 -13.77
N ILE A 528 13.66 1.50 -12.72
CA ILE A 528 14.52 1.85 -11.57
C ILE A 528 15.96 2.05 -12.03
N THR A 529 16.49 1.11 -12.81
CA THR A 529 17.87 1.17 -13.33
C THR A 529 18.10 2.40 -14.21
N GLY A 530 17.14 2.75 -15.07
CA GLY A 530 17.22 3.94 -15.91
C GLY A 530 17.22 5.25 -15.11
N LEU A 531 16.47 5.32 -14.00
CA LEU A 531 16.49 6.46 -13.09
C LEU A 531 17.80 6.53 -12.28
N LEU A 532 18.29 5.38 -11.78
CA LEU A 532 19.59 5.29 -11.12
C LEU A 532 20.72 5.76 -12.04
N ALA A 533 20.71 5.35 -13.31
CA ALA A 533 21.69 5.80 -14.30
C ALA A 533 21.67 7.33 -14.46
N ARG A 534 20.51 7.96 -14.34
CA ARG A 534 20.35 9.43 -14.36
C ARG A 534 20.78 10.14 -13.08
N GLY A 535 21.25 9.40 -12.06
CA GLY A 535 21.72 9.94 -10.79
C GLY A 535 20.65 10.05 -9.70
N PHE A 536 19.47 9.46 -9.89
CA PHE A 536 18.45 9.44 -8.83
C PHE A 536 18.93 8.57 -7.66
N ALA A 537 18.66 9.01 -6.42
CA ALA A 537 18.91 8.18 -5.25
C ALA A 537 18.02 6.92 -5.29
N PRO A 538 18.49 5.75 -4.78
CA PRO A 538 17.75 4.48 -4.90
C PRO A 538 16.30 4.52 -4.42
N MET A 539 16.03 5.17 -3.29
CA MET A 539 14.66 5.31 -2.77
C MET A 539 13.78 6.09 -3.77
N GLN A 540 14.29 7.21 -4.27
CA GLN A 540 13.56 8.06 -5.22
C GLN A 540 13.35 7.37 -6.56
N ALA A 541 14.36 6.62 -7.04
CA ALA A 541 14.27 5.83 -8.26
C ALA A 541 13.18 4.75 -8.14
N ALA A 542 13.16 4.02 -7.01
CA ALA A 542 12.14 3.01 -6.72
C ALA A 542 10.72 3.60 -6.64
N GLU A 543 10.53 4.70 -5.89
CA GLU A 543 9.24 5.38 -5.76
C GLU A 543 8.71 5.89 -7.10
N THR A 544 9.58 6.58 -7.85
CA THR A 544 9.23 7.19 -9.14
C THR A 544 8.92 6.11 -10.19
N ALA A 545 9.74 5.05 -10.24
CA ALA A 545 9.52 3.93 -11.16
C ALA A 545 8.21 3.20 -10.86
N ALA A 546 7.94 2.87 -9.59
CA ALA A 546 6.71 2.18 -9.20
C ALA A 546 5.46 3.01 -9.53
N TRP A 547 5.52 4.33 -9.30
CA TRP A 547 4.44 5.24 -9.64
C TRP A 547 4.21 5.32 -11.15
N LEU A 548 5.27 5.56 -11.95
CA LEU A 548 5.19 5.63 -13.41
C LEU A 548 4.71 4.31 -14.02
N HIS A 549 5.12 3.18 -13.45
CA HIS A 549 4.70 1.86 -13.89
C HIS A 549 3.18 1.67 -13.77
N VAL A 550 2.58 2.11 -12.66
CA VAL A 550 1.12 2.12 -12.48
C VAL A 550 0.46 3.11 -13.45
N GLU A 551 1.00 4.31 -13.64
CA GLU A 551 0.40 5.27 -14.57
C GLU A 551 0.47 4.82 -16.03
N CYS A 552 1.54 4.14 -16.44
CA CYS A 552 1.61 3.50 -17.76
C CYS A 552 0.51 2.47 -17.92
N ALA A 553 0.29 1.65 -16.89
CA ALA A 553 -0.75 0.63 -16.90
C ALA A 553 -2.16 1.22 -16.96
N ARG A 554 -2.42 2.29 -16.21
CA ARG A 554 -3.70 3.02 -16.22
C ARG A 554 -3.96 3.73 -17.53
N HIS A 555 -2.93 4.34 -18.10
CA HIS A 555 -3.03 5.03 -19.40
C HIS A 555 -3.35 4.05 -20.53
N PHE A 556 -2.83 2.83 -20.48
CA PHE A 556 -3.16 1.79 -21.46
C PHE A 556 -4.55 1.18 -21.24
N GLY A 557 -4.82 0.69 -20.01
CA GLY A 557 -6.08 0.02 -19.66
C GLY A 557 -6.11 -1.49 -19.96
N PRO A 558 -7.32 -2.08 -20.12
CA PRO A 558 -7.49 -3.52 -20.37
C PRO A 558 -6.76 -4.02 -21.62
N GLY A 559 -6.13 -5.20 -21.52
CA GLY A 559 -5.40 -5.84 -22.63
C GLY A 559 -3.89 -5.58 -22.64
N LEU A 560 -3.36 -4.85 -21.66
CA LEU A 560 -1.94 -4.55 -21.50
C LEU A 560 -1.06 -5.80 -21.40
N ILE A 561 0.04 -5.80 -22.15
CA ILE A 561 1.18 -6.70 -21.97
C ILE A 561 2.43 -5.90 -21.55
N ALA A 562 3.47 -6.59 -21.09
CA ALA A 562 4.67 -5.93 -20.58
C ALA A 562 5.38 -5.04 -21.61
N GLU A 563 5.34 -5.39 -22.90
CA GLU A 563 5.95 -4.60 -23.99
C GLU A 563 5.30 -3.21 -24.15
N ASP A 564 4.05 -3.06 -23.74
CA ASP A 564 3.31 -1.80 -23.86
C ASP A 564 3.76 -0.76 -22.83
N LEU A 565 4.19 -1.22 -21.64
CA LEU A 565 4.50 -0.34 -20.50
C LEU A 565 5.57 0.72 -20.82
N PRO A 566 6.75 0.37 -21.39
CA PRO A 566 7.74 1.37 -21.78
C PRO A 566 7.21 2.37 -22.83
N GLU A 567 6.27 1.94 -23.68
CA GLU A 567 5.72 2.75 -24.77
C GLU A 567 4.68 3.78 -24.29
N GLN A 568 4.09 3.58 -23.12
CA GLN A 568 3.18 4.55 -22.52
C GLN A 568 3.91 5.74 -21.86
N LEU A 569 5.19 5.57 -21.46
CA LEU A 569 5.95 6.61 -20.75
C LEU A 569 5.93 7.98 -21.45
N PRO A 570 6.13 8.11 -22.78
CA PRO A 570 6.05 9.42 -23.45
C PRO A 570 4.70 10.10 -23.26
N ALA A 571 3.58 9.36 -23.34
CA ALA A 571 2.24 9.91 -23.15
C ALA A 571 2.01 10.31 -21.69
N VAL A 572 2.45 9.47 -20.75
CA VAL A 572 2.43 9.78 -19.31
C VAL A 572 3.29 11.02 -18.98
N PHE A 573 4.47 11.17 -19.57
CA PHE A 573 5.28 12.38 -19.39
C PHE A 573 4.63 13.63 -19.98
N GLN A 574 3.91 13.50 -21.10
CA GLN A 574 3.16 14.61 -21.69
C GLN A 574 1.97 15.03 -20.83
N SER A 575 1.25 14.07 -20.23
CA SER A 575 0.13 14.41 -19.33
C SER A 575 0.61 15.12 -18.06
N LEU A 576 1.81 14.81 -17.58
CA LEU A 576 2.45 15.46 -16.43
C LEU A 576 3.04 16.86 -16.72
N ALA A 577 3.23 17.19 -17.99
CA ALA A 577 3.77 18.49 -18.40
C ALA A 577 2.68 19.55 -18.63
N LYS A 578 1.41 19.14 -18.62
CA LYS A 578 0.22 20.00 -18.64
C LYS A 578 -0.13 20.40 -17.22
#